data_AF-A0A8X6HAD2-F1
#
_entry.id   AF-A0A8X6HAD2-F1
#
_cell.length_a   1.000
_cell.length_b   1.000
_cell.length_c   1.000
_cell.angle_alpha   90.00
_cell.angle_beta   90.00
_cell.angle_gamma   90.00
#
_symmetry.space_group_name_H-M   'P 1'
#
loop_
_entity.id
_entity.type
_entity.pdbx_description
1 polymer ?
#
loop_
_entity_poly.entity_id
_entity_poly.type
_entity_poly.pdbx_seq_one_letter_code
_entity_poly.pdbx_strand_id
1 'polypeptide(L)'
;MKTLCVLALVLCCVSLAVAEVNRCEKNEDCDEGECCVRMSKFLPAKCRKLQKEFHLCFPNEESHLGDGFYHYMCPCAEGLKCEAKEQKEGSKTYGGGNCRKV
;
A
#
# COMPACT_ATOMS: atom_id res chain seq x y z
N MET A 1 20.43 24.92 -30.73
CA MET A 1 18.99 25.28 -30.68
C MET A 1 18.09 24.05 -30.85
N LYS A 2 18.24 23.25 -31.91
CA LYS A 2 17.42 22.04 -32.15
C LYS A 2 17.50 20.98 -31.04
N THR A 3 18.69 20.76 -30.47
CA THR A 3 18.94 19.80 -29.39
C THR A 3 18.33 20.20 -28.04
N LEU A 4 18.24 21.50 -27.74
CA LEU A 4 17.62 22.02 -26.52
C LEU A 4 16.10 21.83 -26.54
N CYS A 5 15.46 21.98 -27.71
CA CYS A 5 14.03 21.75 -27.87
C CYS A 5 13.65 20.27 -27.70
N VAL A 6 14.49 19.35 -28.20
CA VAL A 6 14.28 17.91 -28.06
C VAL A 6 14.45 17.47 -26.60
N LEU A 7 15.45 18.00 -25.89
CA LEU A 7 15.67 17.67 -24.48
C LEU A 7 14.51 18.16 -23.60
N ALA A 8 14.00 19.37 -23.86
CA ALA A 8 12.84 19.93 -23.16
C ALA A 8 11.56 19.13 -23.41
N LEU A 9 11.35 18.64 -24.64
CA LEU A 9 10.20 17.78 -24.98
C LEU A 9 10.27 16.43 -24.27
N VAL A 10 11.45 15.79 -24.22
CA VAL A 10 11.63 14.51 -23.51
C VAL A 10 11.40 14.66 -22.00
N LEU A 11 11.94 15.72 -21.38
CA LEU A 11 11.71 16.02 -19.96
C LEU A 11 10.23 16.29 -19.64
N CYS A 12 9.49 16.92 -20.55
CA CYS A 12 8.06 17.19 -20.39
C CYS A 12 7.20 15.91 -20.54
N CYS A 13 7.61 14.97 -21.39
CA CYS A 13 6.93 13.68 -21.53
C CYS A 13 7.12 12.77 -20.32
N VAL A 14 8.28 12.82 -19.66
CA VAL A 14 8.54 12.05 -18.42
C VAL A 14 7.67 12.54 -17.26
N SER A 15 7.42 13.84 -17.15
CA SER A 15 6.59 14.41 -16.07
C SER A 15 5.08 14.15 -16.24
N LEU A 16 4.59 14.01 -17.49
CA LEU A 16 3.18 13.73 -17.77
C LEU A 16 2.78 12.27 -17.46
N ALA A 17 3.73 11.32 -17.46
CA ALA A 17 3.47 9.95 -17.03
C ALA A 17 3.21 9.83 -15.51
N VAL A 18 3.55 10.86 -14.73
CA VAL A 18 3.41 10.90 -13.27
C VAL A 18 2.13 11.64 -12.88
N ALA A 19 1.02 11.46 -13.62
CA ALA A 19 -0.24 12.16 -13.34
C ALA A 19 -1.41 11.24 -12.93
N GLU A 20 -1.22 9.91 -12.90
CA GLU A 20 -2.22 8.94 -12.42
C GLU A 20 -1.94 8.45 -10.96
N VAL A 21 -1.03 9.12 -10.26
CA VAL A 21 -0.07 8.58 -9.27
C VAL A 21 -0.63 7.91 -8.01
N ASN A 22 -1.93 7.77 -7.82
CA ASN A 22 -2.42 7.22 -6.56
C ASN A 22 -3.77 6.50 -6.67
N ARG A 23 -4.23 6.09 -7.85
CA ARG A 23 -5.39 5.20 -7.95
C ARG A 23 -4.95 3.83 -8.44
N CYS A 24 -5.63 2.80 -8.00
CA CYS A 24 -5.36 1.43 -8.38
C CYS A 24 -6.67 0.64 -8.36
N GLU A 25 -6.74 -0.42 -9.17
CA GLU A 25 -7.80 -1.42 -9.10
C GLU A 25 -7.31 -2.70 -8.43
N LYS A 26 -6.04 -3.01 -8.60
CA LYS A 26 -5.36 -4.19 -8.04
C LYS A 26 -3.94 -3.87 -7.58
N ASN A 27 -3.32 -4.77 -6.83
CA ASN A 27 -1.99 -4.56 -6.27
C ASN A 27 -0.89 -4.39 -7.34
N GLU A 28 -1.05 -5.02 -8.50
CA GLU A 28 -0.07 -4.94 -9.61
C GLU A 28 -0.05 -3.57 -10.29
N ASP A 29 -1.02 -2.70 -10.00
CA ASP A 29 -1.03 -1.33 -10.51
C ASP A 29 -0.12 -0.40 -9.68
N CYS A 30 0.41 -0.86 -8.55
CA CYS A 30 1.25 -0.09 -7.65
C CYS A 30 2.73 -0.46 -7.78
N ASP A 31 3.60 0.49 -7.43
CA ASP A 31 5.05 0.29 -7.46
C ASP A 31 5.53 -0.74 -6.42
N GLU A 32 6.75 -1.22 -6.60
CA GLU A 32 7.42 -2.07 -5.59
C GLU A 32 7.42 -1.40 -4.21
N GLY A 33 7.06 -2.15 -3.18
CA GLY A 33 6.94 -1.61 -1.82
C GLY A 33 5.64 -0.87 -1.54
N GLU A 34 4.67 -0.93 -2.45
CA GLU A 34 3.31 -0.43 -2.28
C GLU A 34 2.25 -1.54 -2.47
N CYS A 35 1.03 -1.26 -2.02
CA CYS A 35 -0.14 -2.09 -2.25
C CYS A 35 -1.37 -1.23 -2.53
N CYS A 36 -2.38 -1.82 -3.17
CA CYS A 36 -3.63 -1.13 -3.45
C CYS A 36 -4.55 -1.16 -2.24
N VAL A 37 -4.98 0.00 -1.71
CA VAL A 37 -5.83 0.07 -0.51
C VAL A 37 -7.16 0.76 -0.79
N ARG A 38 -8.26 0.12 -0.41
CA ARG A 38 -9.61 0.72 -0.37
C ARG A 38 -10.08 0.90 1.07
N MET A 39 -10.16 2.17 1.48
CA MET A 39 -10.62 2.56 2.83
C MET A 39 -12.14 2.40 3.01
N SER A 40 -12.91 2.61 1.94
CA SER A 40 -14.37 2.54 1.96
C SER A 40 -14.88 2.23 0.55
N LYS A 41 -16.05 1.58 0.44
CA LYS A 41 -16.69 1.28 -0.85
C LYS A 41 -17.02 2.54 -1.66
N PHE A 42 -17.13 3.69 -1.00
CA PHE A 42 -17.47 4.98 -1.63
C PHE A 42 -16.25 5.79 -2.08
N LEU A 43 -15.02 5.36 -1.73
CA LEU A 43 -13.79 6.05 -2.08
C LEU A 43 -12.99 5.21 -3.08
N PRO A 44 -12.32 5.84 -4.05
CA PRO A 44 -11.43 5.11 -4.95
C PRO A 44 -10.28 4.49 -4.16
N ALA A 45 -9.86 3.29 -4.57
CA ALA A 45 -8.68 2.66 -4.00
C ALA A 45 -7.42 3.41 -4.45
N LYS A 46 -6.38 3.35 -3.61
CA LYS A 46 -5.14 4.09 -3.81
C LYS A 46 -3.93 3.26 -3.43
N CYS A 47 -2.84 3.45 -4.17
CA CYS A 47 -1.55 2.88 -3.78
C CYS A 47 -1.09 3.48 -2.45
N ARG A 48 -0.62 2.63 -1.56
CA ARG A 48 -0.11 2.98 -0.23
C ARG A 48 1.13 2.16 0.04
N LYS A 49 2.05 2.71 0.81
CA LYS A 49 3.28 2.01 1.19
C LYS A 49 3.00 0.83 2.11
N LEU A 50 3.78 -0.25 1.95
CA LEU A 50 3.84 -1.38 2.87
C LEU A 50 4.19 -0.91 4.29
N GLN A 51 3.72 -1.66 5.30
CA GLN A 51 4.00 -1.34 6.70
C GLN A 51 5.45 -1.63 7.06
N LYS A 52 6.06 -0.67 7.77
CA LYS A 52 7.44 -0.77 8.22
C LYS A 52 7.53 -1.53 9.53
N GLU A 53 8.75 -1.88 9.93
CA GLU A 53 9.02 -2.47 11.24
C GLU A 53 8.39 -1.60 12.35
N PHE A 54 7.80 -2.25 13.35
CA PHE A 54 7.05 -1.67 14.46
C PHE A 54 5.74 -0.95 14.10
N HIS A 55 5.37 -0.82 12.82
CA HIS A 55 4.07 -0.26 12.47
C HIS A 55 2.94 -1.23 12.77
N LEU A 56 1.74 -0.66 12.95
CA LEU A 56 0.51 -1.44 13.14
C LEU A 56 0.23 -2.30 11.90
N CYS A 57 -0.20 -3.54 12.12
CA CYS A 57 -0.64 -4.45 11.08
C CYS A 57 -1.85 -5.25 11.57
N PHE A 58 -2.55 -5.88 10.63
CA PHE A 58 -3.59 -6.84 10.94
C PHE A 58 -3.04 -8.26 10.82
N PRO A 59 -3.10 -9.08 11.88
CA PRO A 59 -2.53 -10.42 11.87
C PRO A 59 -3.26 -11.40 10.95
N ASN A 60 -4.45 -11.03 10.44
CA ASN A 60 -5.21 -11.83 9.48
C ASN A 60 -5.28 -11.09 8.14
N GLU A 61 -4.18 -11.12 7.38
CA GLU A 61 -4.05 -10.39 6.11
C GLU A 61 -5.08 -10.84 5.05
N GLU A 62 -5.43 -12.13 5.02
CA GLU A 62 -6.45 -12.68 4.12
C GLU A 62 -7.84 -12.09 4.36
N SER A 63 -8.16 -11.76 5.62
CA SER A 63 -9.45 -11.15 5.97
C SER A 63 -9.61 -9.70 5.48
N HIS A 64 -8.52 -9.08 5.03
CA HIS A 64 -8.50 -7.71 4.55
C HIS A 64 -8.16 -7.61 3.06
N LEU A 65 -7.78 -8.69 2.39
CA LEU A 65 -7.63 -8.72 0.94
C LEU A 65 -8.99 -9.02 0.30
N GLY A 66 -9.57 -8.05 -0.42
CA GLY A 66 -10.84 -8.20 -1.12
C GLY A 66 -10.71 -7.74 -2.57
N ASP A 67 -11.28 -8.47 -3.53
CA ASP A 67 -11.40 -8.09 -4.95
C ASP A 67 -10.15 -7.41 -5.57
N GLY A 68 -8.94 -7.84 -5.19
CA GLY A 68 -7.67 -7.30 -5.69
C GLY A 68 -7.01 -6.17 -4.89
N PHE A 69 -7.64 -5.67 -3.82
CA PHE A 69 -7.11 -4.60 -2.96
C PHE A 69 -7.20 -4.93 -1.47
N TYR A 70 -6.37 -4.28 -0.67
CA TYR A 70 -6.41 -4.37 0.79
C TYR A 70 -7.41 -3.38 1.39
N HIS A 71 -8.10 -3.80 2.44
CA HIS A 71 -8.94 -2.97 3.26
C HIS A 71 -8.12 -2.28 4.35
N TYR A 72 -8.32 -0.97 4.50
CA TYR A 72 -7.73 -0.11 5.53
C TYR A 72 -6.22 0.13 5.45
N MET A 73 -5.38 -0.89 5.28
CA MET A 73 -3.92 -0.73 5.25
C MET A 73 -3.22 -1.84 4.46
N CYS A 74 -2.00 -1.57 4.02
CA CYS A 74 -1.12 -2.57 3.43
C CYS A 74 -0.59 -3.59 4.43
N PRO A 75 -0.13 -4.76 3.95
CA PRO A 75 0.57 -5.74 4.76
C PRO A 75 1.95 -5.22 5.20
N CYS A 76 2.63 -6.02 6.02
CA CYS A 76 4.02 -5.75 6.38
C CYS A 76 4.94 -5.82 5.14
N ALA A 77 6.00 -5.01 5.14
CA ALA A 77 7.01 -5.07 4.10
C ALA A 77 7.72 -6.43 4.08
N GLU A 78 8.36 -6.76 2.97
CA GLU A 78 9.10 -8.01 2.81
C GLU A 78 10.12 -8.23 3.96
N GLY A 79 10.22 -9.47 4.44
CA GLY A 79 11.06 -9.83 5.58
C GLY A 79 10.49 -9.42 6.95
N LEU A 80 9.28 -8.87 7.01
CA LEU A 80 8.56 -8.59 8.24
C LEU A 80 7.31 -9.48 8.33
N LYS A 81 6.94 -9.85 9.57
CA LYS A 81 5.70 -10.57 9.89
C LYS A 81 4.89 -9.79 10.90
N CYS A 82 3.56 -9.85 10.77
CA CYS A 82 2.67 -9.24 11.73
C CYS A 82 2.60 -10.08 13.01
N GLU A 83 3.14 -9.57 14.12
CA GLU A 83 3.03 -10.20 15.43
C GLU A 83 1.81 -9.65 16.17
N ALA A 84 0.83 -10.52 16.42
CA ALA A 84 -0.34 -10.17 17.22
C ALA A 84 0.10 -9.83 18.66
N LYS A 85 -0.40 -8.72 19.20
CA LYS A 85 -0.29 -8.46 20.63
C LYS A 85 -1.25 -9.37 21.37
N GLU A 86 -0.78 -10.10 22.38
CA GLU A 86 -1.63 -10.88 23.27
C GLU A 86 -2.76 -9.98 23.81
N GLN A 87 -4.00 -10.27 23.42
CA GLN A 87 -5.17 -9.64 24.01
C GLN A 87 -5.66 -10.48 25.17
N LYS A 88 -5.94 -9.83 26.30
CA LYS A 88 -6.69 -10.43 27.41
C LYS A 88 -8.09 -10.82 26.90
N GLU A 89 -8.53 -12.04 27.22
CA GLU A 89 -9.87 -12.56 26.90
C GLU A 89 -10.97 -11.54 27.21
N GLY A 90 -11.80 -11.21 26.22
CA GLY A 90 -13.06 -10.48 26.44
C GLY A 90 -13.32 -9.27 25.54
N SER A 91 -12.31 -8.74 24.84
CA SER A 91 -12.50 -7.58 23.95
C SER A 91 -12.51 -8.01 22.49
N LYS A 92 -13.65 -7.87 21.79
CA LYS A 92 -13.76 -8.04 20.33
C LYS A 92 -13.09 -6.87 19.56
N THR A 93 -11.90 -6.46 19.98
CA THR A 93 -11.08 -5.51 19.24
C THR A 93 -10.23 -6.31 18.29
N TYR A 94 -10.45 -6.16 16.98
CA TYR A 94 -9.55 -6.65 15.92
C TYR A 94 -8.11 -6.42 16.38
N GLY A 95 -7.43 -7.49 16.79
CA GLY A 95 -6.18 -7.40 17.51
C GLY A 95 -5.11 -6.85 16.60
N GLY A 96 -4.85 -5.55 16.72
CA GLY A 96 -3.73 -4.92 16.04
C GLY A 96 -2.43 -5.59 16.48
N GLY A 97 -1.64 -6.03 15.51
CA GLY A 97 -0.27 -6.48 15.70
C GLY A 97 0.72 -5.38 15.35
N ASN A 98 2.01 -5.69 15.45
CA ASN A 98 3.05 -4.85 14.89
C ASN A 98 3.97 -5.66 13.98
N CYS A 99 4.43 -5.07 12.88
CA CYS A 99 5.37 -5.72 11.99
C CYS A 99 6.73 -5.92 12.68
N ARG A 100 7.28 -7.12 12.63
CA ARG A 100 8.57 -7.50 13.22
C ARG A 100 9.39 -8.29 12.23
N LYS A 101 10.71 -8.20 12.30
CA LYS A 101 11.60 -9.01 11.46
C LYS A 101 11.37 -10.50 11.73
N VAL A 102 11.32 -11.26 10.65
CA VAL A 102 11.28 -12.74 10.68
C VAL A 102 12.65 -13.30 11.02
#